data_AF-A0A2M6Z3J9-F1
#
_entry.id   AF-A0A2M6Z3J9-F1
#
_cell.length_a   1.000
_cell.length_b   1.000
_cell.length_c   1.000
_cell.angle_alpha   90.00
_cell.angle_beta   90.00
_cell.angle_gamma   90.00
#
_symmetry.space_group_name_H-M   'P 1'
#
loop_
_entity.id
_entity.type
_entity.pdbx_description
1 polymer ?
#
loop_
_entity_poly.entity_id
_entity_poly.type
_entity_poly.pdbx_seq_one_letter_code
_entity_poly.pdbx_strand_id
1 'polypeptide(L)' 'MTQRPYNLYAGPAILPLEVIQQAQAELLDFAGTGLSILEISHRSKEFDKTIKEAEADLRTLFG' A
#
# COMPACT_ATOMS: atom_id res chain seq x y z
N MET A 1 0.18 -21.83 10.51
CA MET A 1 0.24 -20.36 10.42
C MET A 1 1.36 -19.90 11.34
N THR A 2 2.40 -19.29 10.79
CA THR A 2 3.53 -18.78 11.57
C THR A 2 3.04 -17.61 12.42
N GLN A 3 3.26 -17.67 13.73
CA GLN A 3 2.91 -16.57 14.65
C GLN A 3 3.77 -15.35 14.30
N ARG A 4 3.15 -14.19 14.07
CA ARG A 4 3.87 -12.95 13.78
C ARG A 4 4.66 -12.54 15.04
N PRO A 5 5.99 -12.37 14.97
CA PRO A 5 6.78 -11.99 16.13
C PRO A 5 6.45 -10.57 16.58
N TYR A 6 6.63 -10.29 17.87
CA TYR A 6 6.60 -8.93 18.40
C TYR A 6 7.83 -8.17 17.90
N ASN A 7 7.65 -7.40 16.83
CA ASN A 7 8.70 -6.55 16.27
C ASN A 7 8.64 -5.16 16.91
N LEU A 8 9.66 -4.82 17.70
CA LEU A 8 9.82 -3.54 18.41
C LEU A 8 10.96 -2.69 17.81
N TYR A 9 11.27 -2.86 16.53
CA TYR A 9 12.35 -2.11 15.89
C TYR A 9 12.05 -0.62 15.83
N ALA A 10 13.11 0.19 15.94
CA ALA A 10 13.01 1.65 15.92
C ALA A 10 12.82 2.25 14.51
N GLY A 11 13.06 1.45 13.45
CA GLY A 11 13.01 1.90 12.06
C GLY A 11 13.98 1.12 11.16
N PRO A 12 13.53 0.54 10.02
CA PRO A 12 12.13 0.30 9.65
C PRO A 12 11.35 -0.45 10.74
N ALA A 13 10.04 -0.21 10.82
CA ALA A 13 9.17 -0.69 11.89
C ALA A 13 8.02 -1.58 11.38
N ILE A 14 7.19 -2.08 12.30
CA ILE A 14 6.07 -2.96 11.96
C ILE A 14 4.95 -2.20 11.24
N LEU A 15 4.42 -2.78 10.17
CA LEU A 15 3.19 -2.31 9.51
C LEU A 15 1.96 -3.10 10.00
N PRO A 16 0.75 -2.52 9.99
CA PRO A 16 -0.49 -3.24 10.25
C PRO A 16 -0.63 -4.49 9.37
N LEU A 17 -1.19 -5.58 9.90
CA LEU A 17 -1.25 -6.86 9.17
C LEU A 17 -2.22 -6.77 7.99
N GLU A 18 -3.35 -6.12 8.21
CA GLU A 18 -4.40 -5.88 7.23
C GLU A 18 -3.88 -5.15 5.99
N VAL A 19 -2.98 -4.16 6.16
CA VAL A 19 -2.36 -3.43 5.06
C VAL A 19 -1.45 -4.33 4.24
N ILE A 20 -0.64 -5.17 4.90
CA ILE A 20 0.23 -6.13 4.20
C ILE A 20 -0.62 -7.16 3.44
N GLN A 21 -1.72 -7.64 4.03
CA GLN A 21 -2.62 -8.60 3.40
C GLN A 21 -3.32 -8.02 2.18
N GLN A 22 -3.78 -6.77 2.25
CA GLN A 22 -4.36 -6.10 1.09
C GLN A 22 -3.31 -5.90 -0.02
N ALA A 23 -2.13 -5.38 0.31
CA ALA A 23 -1.04 -5.23 -0.65
C ALA A 23 -0.66 -6.57 -1.30
N GLN A 24 -0.65 -7.67 -0.53
CA GLN A 24 -0.44 -9.02 -1.05
C GLN A 24 -1.53 -9.45 -2.05
N ALA A 25 -2.80 -9.22 -1.71
CA ALA A 25 -3.93 -9.64 -2.54
C ALA A 25 -3.97 -8.92 -3.89
N GLU A 26 -3.55 -7.65 -3.93
CA GLU A 26 -3.57 -6.81 -5.12
C GLU A 26 -2.20 -6.75 -5.84
N LEU A 27 -1.17 -7.44 -5.33
CA LEU A 27 0.21 -7.27 -5.82
C LEU A 27 0.38 -7.62 -7.30
N LEU A 28 -0.34 -8.63 -7.78
CA LEU A 28 -0.23 -9.14 -9.15
C LEU A 28 -1.24 -8.52 -10.11
N ASP A 29 -2.32 -7.94 -9.57
CA ASP A 29 -3.35 -7.26 -10.35
C ASP A 29 -3.83 -6.05 -9.56
N PHE A 30 -3.12 -4.94 -9.75
CA PHE A 30 -3.44 -3.70 -9.10
C PHE A 30 -4.62 -3.04 -9.80
N ALA A 31 -5.70 -2.80 -9.05
CA ALA A 31 -6.90 -2.11 -9.53
C ALA A 31 -7.53 -2.70 -10.81
N GLY A 32 -7.34 -4.01 -11.07
CA GLY A 32 -7.88 -4.68 -12.26
C GLY A 32 -7.16 -4.35 -13.56
N THR A 33 -5.92 -3.84 -13.47
CA THR A 33 -5.10 -3.50 -14.64
C THR A 33 -4.47 -4.73 -15.29
N GLY A 34 -4.45 -5.87 -14.61
CA GLY A 34 -3.69 -7.06 -15.00
C GLY A 34 -2.17 -6.90 -14.83
N LEU A 35 -1.73 -5.82 -14.16
CA LEU A 35 -0.33 -5.49 -13.89
C LEU A 35 -0.13 -5.23 -12.40
N SER A 36 1.09 -5.45 -11.92
CA SER A 36 1.47 -5.03 -10.57
C SER A 36 1.54 -3.51 -10.47
N ILE A 37 1.26 -2.95 -9.29
CA ILE A 37 1.57 -1.55 -8.97
C ILE A 37 3.07 -1.22 -9.20
N LEU A 38 3.93 -2.24 -9.14
CA LEU A 38 5.37 -2.12 -9.40
C LEU A 38 5.71 -1.96 -10.89
N GLU A 39 4.75 -2.21 -11.79
CA GLU A 39 4.93 -2.24 -13.26
C GLU A 39 4.17 -1.10 -13.96
N ILE A 40 3.19 -0.49 -13.30
CA ILE A 40 2.43 0.62 -13.87
C ILE A 40 3.26 1.92 -13.93
N SER A 41 3.03 2.72 -14.96
CA SER A 41 3.64 4.05 -15.05
C SER A 41 3.15 4.94 -13.91
N HIS A 42 4.06 5.71 -13.30
CA HIS A 42 3.69 6.78 -12.37
C HIS A 42 2.80 7.89 -12.99
N ARG A 43 2.61 7.87 -14.32
CA ARG A 43 1.71 8.77 -15.07
C ARG A 43 0.39 8.10 -15.48
N SER A 44 0.19 6.83 -15.10
CA SER A 44 -1.07 6.12 -15.32
C SER A 44 -2.19 6.75 -14.49
N LYS A 45 -3.44 6.57 -14.91
CA LYS A 45 -4.60 7.11 -14.17
C LYS A 45 -4.74 6.42 -12.82
N GLU A 46 -4.38 5.15 -12.74
CA GLU A 46 -4.45 4.30 -11.56
C GLU A 46 -3.43 4.74 -10.51
N PHE A 47 -2.18 5.01 -10.92
CA PHE A 47 -1.18 5.57 -10.01
C PHE A 47 -1.52 7.00 -9.59
N ASP A 48 -1.94 7.86 -10.54
CA ASP A 48 -2.33 9.25 -10.25
C ASP A 48 -3.49 9.33 -9.26
N LYS A 49 -4.49 8.45 -9.38
CA LYS A 49 -5.56 8.30 -8.40
C LYS A 49 -5.00 7.92 -7.02
N THR A 50 -4.16 6.88 -6.96
CA THR A 50 -3.60 6.34 -5.70
C THR A 50 -2.80 7.40 -4.94
N ILE A 51 -1.91 8.14 -5.61
CA ILE A 51 -1.09 9.15 -4.94
C ILE A 51 -1.91 10.36 -4.46
N LYS A 52 -2.95 10.74 -5.22
CA LYS A 52 -3.87 11.83 -4.83
C LYS A 52 -4.74 11.45 -3.65
N GLU A 53 -5.23 10.21 -3.62
CA GLU A 53 -5.97 9.68 -2.48
C GLU A 53 -5.08 9.64 -1.23
N ALA A 54 -3.85 9.12 -1.34
CA ALA A 54 -2.90 9.13 -0.23
C ALA A 54 -2.59 10.54 0.30
N GLU A 55 -2.42 11.53 -0.59
CA GLU A 55 -2.23 12.93 -0.18
C GLU A 55 -3.47 13.49 0.54
N ALA A 56 -4.67 13.25 -0.01
CA ALA A 56 -5.92 13.73 0.57
C ALA A 56 -6.20 13.10 1.94
N ASP A 57 -5.94 11.80 2.10
CA ASP A 57 -6.08 11.09 3.36
C ASP A 57 -5.12 11.64 4.41
N LEU A 58 -3.86 11.87 4.02
CA LEU A 58 -2.87 12.50 4.90
C LEU A 58 -3.35 13.88 5.37
N ARG A 59 -3.82 14.74 4.45
CA ARG A 59 -4.35 16.07 4.82
C ARG A 59 -5.55 15.97 5.75
N THR A 60 -6.44 15.01 5.50
CA THR A 60 -7.63 14.78 6.34
C THR A 60 -7.26 14.34 7.75
N LEU A 61 -6.25 13.49 7.89
CA LEU A 61 -5.75 13.03 9.20
C LEU A 61 -5.06 14.13 9.99
N PHE A 62 -4.34 15.03 9.32
CA PHE A 62 -3.53 16.06 9.96
C PHE A 62 -4.24 17.41 10.16
N GLY A 63 -5.36 17.68 9.48
CA GLY A 63 -6.26 18.82 9.71
C GLY A 63 -5.59 20.18 9.75
#